data_AF-A0A2R6LIT0-F1
#
_entry.id   AF-A0A2R6LIT0-F1
#
_cell.length_a   1.000
_cell.length_b   1.000
_cell.length_c   1.000
_cell.angle_alpha   90.00
_cell.angle_beta   90.00
_cell.angle_gamma   90.00
#
_symmetry.space_group_name_H-M   'P 1'
#
loop_
_entity.id
_entity.type
_entity.pdbx_description
1 polymer ?
#
loop_
_entity_poly.entity_id
_entity_poly.type
_entity_poly.pdbx_seq_one_letter_code
_entity_poly.pdbx_strand_id
1 'polypeptide(L)'
;MTDRSDSPPPEDVDDVPTVSCSRCDRSWDLKYELDELRVGNQAVEKFALDHKQHTGHFPDDVTAWMADCRHCPDREAFLSERPARRWAEAHARHTGHALELRHGDDEPAVVEPDENQH
;
A
#
# COMPACT_ATOMS: atom_id res chain seq x y z
N MET A 1 26.74 28.17 -44.36
CA MET A 1 27.19 27.70 -43.04
C MET A 1 25.99 27.85 -42.12
N THR A 2 25.12 26.85 -42.07
CA THR A 2 23.90 26.91 -41.26
C THR A 2 23.67 25.51 -40.72
N ASP A 3 24.35 25.20 -39.62
CA ASP A 3 23.98 24.09 -38.75
C ASP A 3 23.58 24.71 -37.42
N ARG A 4 22.29 25.04 -37.33
CA ARG A 4 21.65 25.37 -36.07
C ARG A 4 20.78 24.15 -35.77
N SER A 5 21.45 23.12 -35.24
CA SER A 5 20.80 21.98 -34.62
C SER A 5 20.04 22.48 -33.40
N ASP A 6 18.81 22.93 -33.66
CA ASP A 6 17.76 23.21 -32.67
C ASP A 6 17.18 21.85 -32.27
N SER A 7 17.94 21.10 -31.47
CA SER A 7 17.36 19.94 -30.79
C SER A 7 16.43 20.48 -29.71
N PRO A 8 15.14 20.10 -29.70
CA PRO A 8 14.27 20.42 -28.58
C PRO A 8 14.88 19.87 -27.28
N PRO A 9 14.68 20.53 -26.12
CA PRO A 9 15.11 19.99 -24.84
C PRO A 9 14.54 18.58 -24.67
N PRO A 10 15.27 17.65 -24.01
CA PRO A 10 14.73 16.33 -23.75
C PRO A 10 13.40 16.51 -23.03
N GLU A 11 12.33 15.95 -23.59
CA GLU A 11 11.08 15.83 -22.86
C GLU A 11 11.41 15.06 -21.59
N ASP A 12 11.37 15.73 -20.44
CA ASP A 12 11.45 15.10 -19.12
C ASP A 12 10.39 14.02 -19.13
N VAL A 13 10.80 12.77 -19.27
CA VAL A 13 9.90 11.63 -19.26
C VAL A 13 9.19 11.66 -17.91
N ASP A 14 7.89 11.94 -17.98
CA ASP A 14 6.91 11.97 -16.89
C ASP A 14 6.63 10.54 -16.38
N ASP A 15 7.69 9.75 -16.18
CA ASP A 15 7.68 8.39 -15.66
C ASP A 15 7.78 8.36 -14.13
N VAL A 16 7.66 9.53 -13.49
CA VAL A 16 7.64 9.63 -12.03
C VAL A 16 6.22 9.35 -11.54
N PRO A 17 5.99 8.28 -10.76
CA PRO A 17 4.66 7.97 -10.26
C PRO A 17 4.12 9.14 -9.44
N THR A 18 2.84 9.42 -9.64
CA THR A 18 2.10 10.41 -8.84
C THR A 18 1.14 9.67 -7.93
N VAL A 19 1.05 10.11 -6.67
CA VAL A 19 0.10 9.60 -5.68
C VAL A 19 -0.83 10.72 -5.26
N SER A 20 -2.11 10.42 -5.15
CA SER A 20 -3.18 11.35 -4.78
C SER A 20 -3.87 10.88 -3.51
N CYS A 21 -4.35 11.84 -2.73
CA CYS A 21 -5.16 11.58 -1.56
C CYS A 21 -6.28 12.61 -1.46
N SER A 22 -7.50 12.18 -1.75
CA SER A 22 -8.73 12.97 -1.63
C SER A 22 -8.98 13.41 -0.19
N ARG A 23 -8.57 12.63 0.81
CA ARG A 23 -8.71 13.01 2.23
C ARG A 23 -7.83 14.18 2.64
N CYS A 24 -6.71 14.38 1.94
CA CYS A 24 -5.79 15.49 2.15
C CYS A 24 -5.94 16.59 1.10
N ASP A 25 -6.80 16.40 0.09
CA ASP A 25 -6.98 17.24 -1.09
C ASP A 25 -5.65 17.59 -1.78
N ARG A 26 -4.75 16.61 -1.91
CA ARG A 26 -3.40 16.80 -2.45
C ARG A 26 -2.93 15.63 -3.30
N SER A 27 -2.00 15.95 -4.20
CA SER A 27 -1.26 14.99 -5.02
C SER A 27 0.23 15.32 -4.95
N TRP A 28 1.06 14.29 -5.05
CA TRP A 28 2.52 14.37 -4.93
C TRP A 28 3.17 13.58 -6.05
N ASP A 29 4.15 14.19 -6.73
CA ASP A 29 5.10 13.46 -7.55
C ASP A 29 6.14 12.77 -6.65
N LEU A 30 6.43 11.50 -6.92
CA LEU A 30 7.35 10.71 -6.10
C LEU A 30 8.83 10.91 -6.47
N LYS A 31 9.21 12.11 -6.95
CA LYS A 31 10.60 12.43 -7.33
C LYS A 31 11.53 12.29 -6.14
N TYR A 32 11.10 12.78 -4.98
CA TYR A 32 11.89 12.69 -3.75
C TYR A 32 12.15 11.24 -3.35
N GLU A 33 11.12 10.39 -3.37
CA GLU A 33 11.23 8.98 -3.03
C GLU A 33 12.14 8.24 -4.03
N LEU A 34 11.99 8.51 -5.33
CA LEU A 34 12.80 7.85 -6.36
C LEU A 34 14.26 8.29 -6.35
N ASP A 35 14.52 9.60 -6.29
CA ASP A 35 15.85 10.16 -6.52
C ASP A 35 16.65 10.28 -5.22
N GLU A 36 16.02 10.79 -4.15
CA GLU A 36 16.71 11.05 -2.88
C GLU A 36 16.73 9.80 -1.98
N LEU A 37 15.60 9.08 -1.87
CA LEU A 37 15.53 7.85 -1.05
C LEU A 37 15.97 6.59 -1.81
N ARG A 38 16.06 6.65 -3.15
CA ARG A 38 16.49 5.55 -4.02
C ARG A 38 15.72 4.24 -3.79
N VAL A 39 14.42 4.36 -3.53
CA VAL A 39 13.55 3.21 -3.27
C VAL A 39 13.00 2.56 -4.54
N GLY A 40 13.24 3.17 -5.72
CA GLY A 40 12.92 2.60 -7.03
C GLY A 40 11.45 2.16 -7.12
N ASN A 41 11.23 0.90 -7.51
CA ASN A 41 9.88 0.32 -7.65
C ASN A 41 9.07 0.27 -6.33
N GLN A 42 9.67 0.58 -5.17
CA GLN A 42 9.00 0.66 -3.88
C GLN A 42 8.62 2.11 -3.47
N ALA A 43 8.78 3.11 -4.34
CA ALA A 43 8.46 4.50 -4.03
C ALA A 43 7.03 4.68 -3.51
N VAL A 44 6.04 4.10 -4.20
CA VAL A 44 4.63 4.17 -3.81
C VAL A 44 4.39 3.51 -2.45
N GLU A 45 4.98 2.32 -2.20
CA GLU A 45 4.85 1.63 -0.92
C GLU A 45 5.44 2.47 0.23
N LYS A 46 6.62 3.08 0.02
CA LYS A 46 7.28 3.89 1.05
C LYS A 46 6.51 5.16 1.36
N PHE A 47 6.06 5.87 0.33
CA PHE A 47 5.18 7.02 0.48
C PHE A 47 3.90 6.63 1.24
N ALA A 48 3.27 5.51 0.89
CA ALA A 48 2.04 5.06 1.54
C ALA A 48 2.21 4.75 3.04
N LEU A 49 3.33 4.12 3.42
CA LEU A 49 3.64 3.86 4.84
C LEU A 49 3.89 5.15 5.61
N ASP A 50 4.68 6.05 5.04
CA ASP A 50 4.98 7.35 5.67
C ASP A 50 3.71 8.19 5.81
N HIS A 51 2.90 8.27 4.75
CA HIS A 51 1.62 8.96 4.75
C HIS A 51 0.66 8.38 5.79
N LYS A 52 0.53 7.04 5.90
CA LYS A 52 -0.27 6.39 6.96
C LYS A 52 0.26 6.76 8.35
N GLN A 53 1.57 6.77 8.55
CA GLN A 53 2.17 7.09 9.85
C GLN A 53 1.87 8.53 10.29
N HIS A 54 1.88 9.48 9.35
CA HIS A 54 1.67 10.90 9.64
C HIS A 54 0.19 11.32 9.62
N THR A 55 -0.64 10.68 8.80
CA THR A 55 -2.04 11.10 8.56
C THR A 55 -3.09 10.09 9.04
N GLY A 56 -2.68 8.88 9.41
CA GLY A 56 -3.56 7.81 9.89
C GLY A 56 -4.35 7.06 8.80
N HIS A 57 -4.09 7.33 7.52
CA HIS A 57 -4.77 6.65 6.40
C HIS A 57 -3.82 6.41 5.21
N PHE A 58 -4.18 5.50 4.31
CA PHE A 58 -3.47 5.32 3.05
C PHE A 58 -3.97 6.30 1.98
N PRO A 59 -3.12 6.69 1.02
CA PRO A 59 -3.54 7.46 -0.14
C PRO A 59 -4.46 6.64 -1.06
N ASP A 60 -5.18 7.31 -1.96
CA ASP A 60 -6.26 6.70 -2.75
C ASP A 60 -5.72 5.69 -3.76
N ASP A 61 -4.51 5.93 -4.29
CA ASP A 61 -3.85 5.04 -5.25
C ASP A 61 -3.29 3.76 -4.61
N VAL A 62 -3.46 3.58 -3.29
CA VAL A 62 -2.94 2.43 -2.55
C VAL A 62 -4.07 1.65 -1.90
N THR A 63 -4.40 0.53 -2.53
CA THR A 63 -5.31 -0.46 -1.99
C THR A 63 -4.56 -1.37 -1.00
N ALA A 64 -4.69 -1.10 0.29
CA ALA A 64 -4.10 -1.95 1.32
C ALA A 64 -4.90 -3.25 1.51
N TRP A 65 -4.20 -4.31 1.89
CA TRP A 65 -4.78 -5.53 2.45
C TRP A 65 -5.27 -5.25 3.86
N MET A 66 -6.55 -5.46 4.12
CA MET A 66 -7.16 -5.33 5.43
C MET A 66 -7.40 -6.71 6.03
N ALA A 67 -6.84 -6.95 7.22
CA ALA A 67 -7.18 -8.08 8.05
C ALA A 67 -8.14 -7.62 9.16
N ASP A 68 -9.35 -8.15 9.17
CA ASP A 68 -10.42 -7.77 10.10
C ASP A 68 -10.87 -9.00 10.90
N CYS A 69 -10.81 -8.91 12.22
CA CYS A 69 -11.29 -9.98 13.07
C CYS A 69 -12.81 -9.90 13.19
N ARG A 70 -13.52 -11.00 12.89
CA ARG A 70 -14.99 -11.02 12.97
C ARG A 70 -15.54 -10.99 14.40
N HIS A 71 -14.67 -11.15 15.40
CA HIS A 71 -15.05 -11.40 16.79
C HIS A 71 -14.55 -10.35 17.78
N CYS A 72 -13.53 -9.57 17.42
CA CYS A 72 -12.96 -8.53 18.27
C CYS A 72 -12.71 -7.26 17.44
N PRO A 73 -12.49 -6.10 18.06
CA PRO A 73 -12.29 -4.84 17.33
C PRO A 73 -10.92 -4.75 16.63
N ASP A 74 -10.10 -5.80 16.66
CA ASP A 74 -8.76 -5.79 16.09
C ASP A 74 -8.82 -5.88 14.57
N ARG A 75 -8.21 -4.87 13.94
CA ARG A 75 -8.03 -4.77 12.49
C ARG A 75 -6.66 -4.20 12.19
N GLU A 76 -6.02 -4.72 11.15
CA GLU A 76 -4.71 -4.24 10.70
C GLU A 76 -4.65 -4.16 9.19
N ALA A 77 -3.89 -3.19 8.69
CA ALA A 77 -3.75 -2.93 7.26
C ALA A 77 -2.28 -3.07 6.81
N PHE A 78 -2.09 -3.78 5.71
CA PHE A 78 -0.80 -4.16 5.14
C PHE A 78 -0.72 -3.81 3.66
N LEU A 79 0.48 -3.58 3.13
CA LEU A 79 0.68 -3.28 1.71
C LEU A 79 0.81 -4.51 0.81
N SER A 80 0.89 -5.70 1.41
CA SER A 80 0.93 -6.95 0.66
C SER A 80 0.16 -8.05 1.38
N GLU A 81 -0.32 -9.00 0.59
CA GLU A 81 -1.14 -10.12 1.07
C GLU A 81 -0.42 -10.98 2.10
N ARG A 82 0.85 -11.33 1.83
CA ARG A 82 1.62 -12.27 2.66
C ARG A 82 1.71 -11.85 4.14
N PRO A 83 2.14 -10.62 4.50
CA PRO A 83 2.13 -10.20 5.89
C PRO A 83 0.72 -10.10 6.47
N ALA A 84 -0.29 -9.69 5.69
CA ALA A 84 -1.69 -9.68 6.15
C ALA A 84 -2.17 -11.07 6.53
N ARG A 85 -1.94 -12.05 5.64
CA ARG A 85 -2.31 -13.44 5.85
C ARG A 85 -1.60 -14.07 7.04
N ARG A 86 -0.29 -13.84 7.17
CA ARG A 86 0.49 -14.32 8.32
C ARG A 86 -0.03 -13.75 9.64
N TRP A 87 -0.38 -12.47 9.67
CA TRP A 87 -0.98 -11.86 10.85
C TRP A 87 -2.34 -12.49 11.18
N ALA A 88 -3.20 -12.69 10.17
CA ALA A 88 -4.49 -13.32 10.34
C ALA A 88 -4.38 -14.76 10.86
N GLU A 89 -3.51 -15.58 10.26
CA GLU A 89 -3.24 -16.95 10.73
C GLU A 89 -2.75 -16.96 12.19
N ALA A 90 -1.83 -16.06 12.55
CA ALA A 90 -1.35 -15.94 13.93
C ALA A 90 -2.47 -15.50 14.90
N HIS A 91 -3.30 -14.55 14.50
CA HIS A 91 -4.44 -14.10 15.31
C HIS A 91 -5.44 -15.24 15.52
N ALA A 92 -5.86 -15.91 14.44
CA ALA A 92 -6.80 -17.02 14.46
C ALA A 92 -6.29 -18.15 15.37
N ARG A 93 -5.01 -18.49 15.27
CA ARG A 93 -4.37 -19.50 16.13
C ARG A 93 -4.41 -19.15 17.61
N HIS A 94 -4.11 -17.90 17.97
CA HIS A 94 -3.99 -17.49 19.37
C HIS A 94 -5.33 -17.19 20.05
N THR A 95 -6.33 -16.77 19.27
CA THR A 95 -7.62 -16.32 19.80
C THR A 95 -8.77 -17.27 19.51
N GLY A 96 -8.61 -18.17 18.54
CA GLY A 96 -9.71 -18.99 18.03
C GLY A 96 -10.73 -18.21 17.19
N HIS A 97 -10.41 -16.97 16.79
CA HIS A 97 -11.31 -16.14 16.00
C HIS A 97 -11.14 -16.39 14.50
N ALA A 98 -12.22 -16.25 13.74
CA ALA A 98 -12.16 -16.17 12.28
C ALA A 98 -11.83 -14.74 11.83
N LEU A 99 -11.02 -14.61 10.79
CA LEU A 99 -10.64 -13.31 10.22
C LEU A 99 -10.97 -13.22 8.74
N GLU A 100 -11.29 -12.01 8.30
CA GLU A 100 -11.46 -11.67 6.90
C GLU A 100 -10.24 -10.92 6.38
N LEU A 101 -9.72 -11.37 5.24
CA LEU A 101 -8.71 -10.68 4.47
C LEU A 101 -9.38 -10.07 3.23
N ARG A 102 -9.32 -8.75 3.12
CA ARG A 102 -9.85 -7.99 2.00
C ARG A 102 -8.76 -7.19 1.31
N HIS A 103 -8.90 -6.99 0.02
CA HIS A 103 -8.08 -6.09 -0.77
C HIS A 103 -9.00 -5.26 -1.66
N GLY A 104 -9.17 -3.98 -1.33
CA GLY A 104 -10.13 -3.12 -2.03
C GLY A 104 -11.55 -3.70 -1.98
N ASP A 105 -12.19 -3.76 -3.15
CA ASP A 105 -13.54 -4.29 -3.33
C ASP A 105 -13.59 -5.81 -3.66
N ASP A 106 -12.45 -6.51 -3.57
CA ASP A 106 -12.36 -7.94 -3.86
C ASP A 106 -13.15 -8.80 -2.84
N GLU A 107 -13.54 -10.01 -3.25
CA GLU A 107 -14.20 -10.97 -2.35
C GLU A 107 -13.27 -11.32 -1.17
N PRO A 108 -13.77 -11.23 0.08
CA PRO A 108 -12.96 -11.50 1.26
C PRO A 108 -12.54 -12.96 1.33
N ALA A 109 -11.24 -13.21 1.55
CA ALA A 109 -10.75 -14.53 1.96
C ALA A 109 -10.94 -14.70 3.46
N VAL A 110 -11.42 -15.87 3.90
CA VAL A 110 -11.61 -16.17 5.32
C VAL A 110 -10.44 -17.02 5.83
N VAL A 111 -9.86 -16.60 6.95
CA VAL A 111 -8.90 -17.38 7.73
C VAL A 111 -9.62 -17.91 8.95
N GLU A 112 -9.88 -19.22 8.94
CA GLU A 112 -10.51 -19.94 10.04
C GLU A 112 -9.48 -20.25 11.13
N PRO A 113 -9.88 -20.35 12.40
CA PRO A 113 -9.02 -20.89 13.43
C PRO A 113 -8.69 -22.36 13.13
N ASP A 114 -7.47 -22.78 13.46
CA ASP A 114 -7.07 -24.19 13.33
C ASP A 114 -7.95 -25.06 14.25
N GLU A 115 -8.86 -25.85 13.67
CA GLU A 115 -9.78 -26.74 14.40
C GLU A 115 -9.07 -27.89 15.14
N ASN A 116 -7.75 -28.01 14.96
CA ASN A 116 -6.94 -29.12 15.49
C ASN A 116 -6.23 -28.80 16.82
N GLN A 117 -6.83 -27.94 17.65
CA GLN A 117 -6.30 -27.55 18.98
C GLN A 117 -7.04 -28.20 20.17
N HIS A 118 -7.63 -29.40 19.99
CA HIS A 118 -8.20 -30.21 21.08
C HIS A 118 -7.25 -31.32 21.53
#